data_AF-A0A373B3U5-F1
#
_entry.id   AF-A0A373B3U5-F1
#
_cell.length_a   1.000
_cell.length_b   1.000
_cell.length_c   1.000
_cell.angle_alpha   90.00
_cell.angle_beta   90.00
_cell.angle_gamma   90.00
#
_symmetry.space_group_name_H-M   'P 1'
#
loop_
_entity.id
_entity.type
_entity.pdbx_description
1 polymer ?
#
loop_
_entity_poly.entity_id
_entity_poly.type
_entity_poly.pdbx_seq_one_letter_code
_entity_poly.pdbx_strand_id
1 'polypeptide(L)' 'MFQELGISAGTAIIILIALYFIIKWSVKNGIKEAYKDITGKKLTEDLELETLLEENADNK' A
#
# COMPACT_ATOMS: atom_id res chain seq x y z
N MET A 1 7.88 35.70 -10.50
CA MET A 1 7.43 34.30 -10.44
C MET A 1 6.19 34.04 -9.57
N PHE A 2 6.22 34.08 -8.22
CA PHE A 2 5.01 33.76 -7.42
C PHE A 2 3.84 34.73 -7.64
N GLN A 3 4.11 36.02 -7.81
CA GLN A 3 3.08 37.01 -8.14
C GLN A 3 2.52 36.87 -9.57
N GLU A 4 3.30 36.32 -10.51
CA GLU A 4 2.85 36.11 -11.91
C GLU A 4 1.91 34.91 -12.04
N LEU A 5 2.03 33.94 -11.13
CA LEU A 5 1.10 32.81 -11.01
C LEU A 5 -0.20 33.18 -10.29
N GLY A 6 -0.33 34.40 -9.73
CA GLY A 6 -1.50 34.81 -8.95
C GLY A 6 -1.72 34.01 -7.66
N ILE A 7 -0.72 33.22 -7.22
CA ILE A 7 -0.82 32.39 -6.02
C ILE A 7 -0.36 33.22 -4.83
N SER A 8 -1.31 33.54 -3.96
CA SER A 8 -1.01 34.16 -2.68
C SER A 8 -0.23 33.20 -1.78
N ALA A 9 0.61 33.75 -0.88
CA ALA A 9 1.34 32.95 0.10
C ALA A 9 0.40 32.06 0.97
N GLY A 10 -0.82 32.53 1.25
CA GLY A 10 -1.82 31.75 1.97
C GLY A 10 -2.32 30.53 1.18
N THR A 11 -2.53 30.68 -0.13
CA THR A 11 -2.93 29.58 -1.02
C THR A 11 -1.84 28.52 -1.10
N ALA A 12 -0.58 28.93 -1.17
CA ALA A 12 0.56 27.99 -1.19
C ALA A 12 0.62 27.14 0.09
N ILE A 13 0.38 27.74 1.26
CA ILE A 13 0.37 27.02 2.54
C ILE A 13 -0.75 25.97 2.57
N ILE A 14 -1.95 26.30 2.09
CA ILE A 14 -3.07 25.36 2.04
C ILE A 14 -2.73 24.16 1.14
N ILE A 15 -2.12 24.41 -0.02
CA ILE A 15 -1.70 23.35 -0.95
C ILE A 15 -0.67 22.44 -0.27
N LEU A 16 0.32 23.00 0.41
CA LEU A 16 1.34 22.23 1.14
C LEU A 16 0.73 21.34 2.23
N ILE A 17 -0.24 21.88 2.98
CA ILE A 17 -0.96 21.12 4.02
C ILE A 17 -1.75 19.98 3.37
N ALA A 18 -2.51 20.26 2.32
CA ALA A 18 -3.29 19.25 1.60
C ALA A 18 -2.38 18.13 1.05
N LEU A 19 -1.24 18.50 0.44
CA LEU A 19 -0.26 17.53 -0.05
C LEU A 19 0.29 16.64 1.07
N TYR A 20 0.63 17.22 2.22
CA TYR A 20 1.11 16.45 3.37
C TYR A 20 0.10 15.40 3.83
N PHE A 21 -1.18 15.75 3.91
CA PHE A 21 -2.22 14.81 4.30
C PHE A 21 -2.45 13.71 3.26
N ILE A 22 -2.44 14.05 1.98
CA ILE A 22 -2.56 13.06 0.89
C ILE A 22 -1.41 12.07 0.95
N ILE A 23 -0.15 12.54 1.01
CA ILE A 23 1.02 11.65 1.07
C ILE A 23 0.96 10.77 2.32
N LYS A 24 0.69 11.37 3.49
CA LYS A 24 0.56 10.62 4.75
C LYS A 24 -0.52 9.55 4.69
N TRP A 25 -1.64 9.83 4.04
CA TRP A 25 -2.75 8.90 3.88
C TRP A 25 -2.40 7.79 2.88
N SER A 26 -1.80 8.12 1.74
CA SER A 26 -1.34 7.16 0.74
C SER A 26 -0.28 6.22 1.30
N VAL A 27 0.67 6.71 2.11
CA VAL A 27 1.68 5.85 2.75
C VAL A 27 1.02 4.91 3.76
N LYS A 28 0.12 5.40 4.62
CA LYS A 28 -0.56 4.56 5.61
C LYS A 28 -1.44 3.48 4.98
N ASN A 29 -2.14 3.80 3.89
CA ASN A 29 -3.00 2.84 3.20
C ASN A 29 -2.21 1.91 2.29
N GLY A 30 -1.22 2.43 1.56
CA GLY A 30 -0.34 1.63 0.72
C GLY A 30 0.45 0.60 1.51
N ILE A 31 0.93 0.94 2.71
CA ILE A 31 1.60 -0.03 3.61
C ILE A 31 0.62 -1.13 4.03
N LYS A 32 -0.63 -0.79 4.40
CA LYS A 32 -1.63 -1.80 4.78
C LYS A 32 -1.97 -2.74 3.64
N GLU A 33 -2.07 -2.21 2.43
CA GLU A 33 -2.39 -2.99 1.24
C GLU A 33 -1.23 -3.91 0.84
N ALA A 34 0.00 -3.41 0.89
CA ALA A 34 1.20 -4.23 0.68
C ALA A 34 1.33 -5.33 1.75
N TYR A 35 1.06 -5.01 3.01
CA TYR A 35 1.08 -6.02 4.08
C TYR A 35 0.02 -7.09 3.89
N LYS A 36 -1.18 -6.69 3.44
CA LYS A 36 -2.27 -7.62 3.12
C LYS A 36 -1.92 -8.50 1.91
N ASP A 37 -1.28 -7.95 0.88
CA ASP A 37 -0.86 -8.73 -0.30
C ASP A 37 0.27 -9.73 0.06
N ILE A 38 1.26 -9.29 0.84
CA ILE A 38 2.37 -10.15 1.29
C ILE A 38 1.86 -11.27 2.21
N THR A 39 1.04 -10.96 3.21
CA THR A 39 0.50 -11.96 4.15
C THR A 39 -0.54 -12.85 3.48
N GLY A 40 -1.35 -12.32 2.56
CA GLY A 40 -2.34 -13.09 1.81
C GLY A 40 -1.71 -14.12 0.87
N LYS A 41 -0.60 -13.78 0.20
CA LYS A 41 0.15 -14.73 -0.65
C LYS A 41 0.80 -15.84 0.17
N LYS A 42 1.47 -15.50 1.27
CA LYS A 42 2.09 -16.50 2.15
C LYS A 42 1.12 -17.57 2.65
N LEU A 43 -0.07 -17.16 3.11
CA LEU A 43 -1.07 -18.11 3.60
C LEU A 43 -1.58 -19.05 2.50
N THR A 44 -1.70 -18.55 1.27
CA THR A 44 -2.19 -19.34 0.13
C THR A 44 -1.13 -20.34 -0.34
N GLU A 45 0.13 -19.90 -0.42
CA GLU A 45 1.28 -20.74 -0.79
C GLU A 45 1.52 -21.85 0.24
N ASP A 46 1.44 -21.52 1.54
CA ASP A 46 1.63 -22.50 2.62
C ASP A 46 0.52 -23.57 2.60
N LEU A 47 -0.73 -23.18 2.33
CA LEU A 47 -1.86 -24.12 2.26
C LEU A 47 -1.80 -25.01 1.02
N GLU A 48 -1.43 -24.47 -0.15
CA GLU A 48 -1.22 -25.27 -1.36
C GLU A 48 -0.08 -26.28 -1.17
N LEU A 49 1.03 -25.87 -0.54
CA LEU A 49 2.14 -26.78 -0.22
C LEU A 49 1.72 -27.93 0.70
N GLU A 50 0.92 -27.66 1.74
CA GLU A 50 0.44 -28.68 2.66
C GLU A 50 -0.46 -29.70 1.94
N THR A 51 -1.39 -29.22 1.10
CA THR A 51 -2.26 -30.11 0.29
C THR A 51 -1.48 -30.97 -0.71
N LEU A 52 -0.44 -30.43 -1.35
CA LEU A 52 0.42 -31.18 -2.27
C LEU A 52 1.26 -32.23 -1.53
N LEU A 53 1.72 -31.95 -0.32
CA LEU A 53 2.47 -32.91 0.49
C LEU A 53 1.59 -34.07 0.95
N GLU A 54 0.34 -33.82 1.34
CA GLU A 54 -0.63 -34.87 1.69
C GLU A 54 -0.97 -35.74 0.48
N GLU A 55 -1.26 -35.15 -0.69
CA GLU A 55 -1.56 -35.90 -1.92
C GLU A 55 -0.39 -36.79 -2.39
N ASN A 56 0.85 -36.31 -2.24
CA ASN A 56 2.05 -37.10 -2.57
C ASN A 56 2.34 -38.20 -1.54
N ALA A 57 1.89 -38.04 -0.29
CA ALA A 57 2.04 -39.06 0.75
C ALA A 57 1.02 -40.20 0.58
N ASP A 58 -0.20 -39.90 0.12
CA ASP A 58 -1.25 -40.90 -0.12
C ASP A 58 -1.10 -41.65 -1.46
N ASN A 59 -0.37 -41.08 -2.44
CA ASN A 59 -0.09 -41.72 -3.73
C ASN A 59 1.11 -42.69 -3.72
N LYS A 60 1.68 -43.02 -2.56
CA LYS A 60 2.87 -43.88 -2.42
C LYS A 60 2.57 -45.16 -1.64
#